data_AF-A0A015JCS3-F1
#
_entry.id   AF-A0A015JCS3-F1
#
_cell.length_a   1.000
_cell.length_b   1.000
_cell.length_c   1.000
_cell.angle_alpha   90.00
_cell.angle_beta   90.00
_cell.angle_gamma   90.00
#
_symmetry.space_group_name_H-M   'P 1'
#
loop_
_entity.id
_entity.type
_entity.pdbx_description
1 polymer ?
#
loop_
_entity_poly.entity_id
_entity_poly.type
_entity_poly.pdbx_seq_one_letter_code
_entity_poly.pdbx_strand_id
1 'polypeptide(L)'
;MLRFALQRLRLPENAIQFLLSLFMSRSNRVITAHGPTLPYRVRIGIDQGEVISPLLWVIYLDPLLTALKNEKKDPYCLVSPIASDIVSSNSCSPDVLEINNLVFMDDSTLISSSKEGMEHMLSITEEFYRLNNTLANHNKYALATNAVATSRDLSPIAFNLMTSSLNTTTNIKVTPIPMSSSFRFLGV
;
A
#
# COMPACT_ATOMS: atom_id res chain seq x y z
N MET A 1 -10.63 -12.70 3.58
CA MET A 1 -9.26 -12.18 3.48
C MET A 1 -8.41 -12.51 4.71
N LEU A 2 -8.73 -12.02 5.92
CA LEU A 2 -7.89 -12.28 7.13
C LEU A 2 -7.48 -13.74 7.32
N ARG A 3 -8.45 -14.67 7.27
CA ARG A 3 -8.17 -16.11 7.39
C ARG A 3 -7.08 -16.58 6.40
N PHE A 4 -7.19 -16.19 5.14
CA PHE A 4 -6.23 -16.56 4.10
C PHE A 4 -4.86 -15.93 4.33
N ALA A 5 -4.81 -14.66 4.78
CA ALA A 5 -3.55 -14.01 5.12
C ALA A 5 -2.85 -14.73 6.29
N LEU A 6 -3.59 -15.07 7.35
CA LEU A 6 -3.06 -15.82 8.50
C LEU A 6 -2.59 -17.24 8.12
N GLN A 7 -3.33 -17.93 7.25
CA GLN A 7 -2.96 -19.24 6.73
C GLN A 7 -1.70 -19.18 5.87
N ARG A 8 -1.54 -18.12 5.05
CA ARG A 8 -0.34 -17.88 4.24
C ARG A 8 0.90 -17.71 5.12
N LEU A 9 0.76 -17.06 6.27
CA LEU A 9 1.82 -16.95 7.29
C LEU A 9 2.05 -18.24 8.10
N ARG A 10 1.30 -19.31 7.80
CA ARG A 10 1.40 -20.63 8.45
C ARG A 10 1.19 -20.58 9.96
N LEU A 11 0.32 -19.69 10.43
CA LEU A 11 -0.05 -19.66 11.85
C LEU A 11 -0.82 -20.93 12.25
N PRO A 12 -0.67 -21.42 13.49
CA PRO A 12 -1.43 -22.56 13.97
C PRO A 12 -2.93 -22.31 13.90
N GLU A 13 -3.72 -23.32 13.50
CA GLU A 13 -5.17 -23.16 13.29
C GLU A 13 -5.88 -22.63 14.55
N ASN A 14 -5.46 -23.05 15.74
CA ASN A 14 -6.01 -22.53 17.01
C ASN A 14 -5.79 -21.01 17.16
N ALA A 15 -4.63 -20.51 16.74
CA ALA A 15 -4.35 -19.07 16.77
C ALA A 15 -5.19 -18.33 15.73
N ILE A 16 -5.38 -18.92 14.54
CA ILE A 16 -6.26 -18.35 13.49
C ILE A 16 -7.70 -18.25 14.01
N GLN A 17 -8.24 -19.32 14.59
CA GLN A 17 -9.59 -19.32 15.14
C GLN A 17 -9.75 -18.31 16.27
N PHE A 18 -8.76 -18.23 17.17
CA PHE A 18 -8.75 -17.23 18.23
C PHE A 18 -8.81 -15.81 17.65
N LEU A 19 -7.93 -15.46 16.71
CA LEU A 19 -7.91 -14.14 16.07
C LEU A 19 -9.22 -13.84 15.34
N LEU A 20 -9.78 -14.81 14.61
CA LEU A 20 -11.06 -14.63 13.92
C LEU A 20 -12.20 -14.38 14.93
N SER A 21 -12.21 -15.10 16.05
CA SER A 21 -13.23 -14.92 17.10
C SER A 21 -13.20 -13.53 17.75
N LEU A 22 -12.03 -12.88 17.77
CA LEU A 22 -11.89 -11.51 18.27
C LEU A 22 -12.56 -10.47 17.38
N PHE A 23 -12.74 -10.72 16.07
CA PHE A 23 -13.22 -9.70 15.12
C PHE A 23 -14.53 -10.06 14.41
N MET A 24 -14.92 -11.34 14.41
CA MET A 24 -16.14 -11.80 13.75
C MET A 24 -17.37 -11.67 14.66
N SER A 25 -18.52 -11.33 14.06
CA SER A 25 -19.83 -11.29 14.74
C SER A 25 -19.93 -10.37 15.95
N ARG A 26 -19.22 -9.23 15.90
CA ARG A 26 -19.21 -8.24 16.99
C ARG A 26 -20.41 -7.31 16.96
N SER A 27 -20.79 -6.84 18.15
CA SER A 27 -21.81 -5.82 18.36
C SER A 27 -21.24 -4.73 19.26
N ASN A 28 -21.20 -3.49 18.77
CA ASN A 28 -20.60 -2.36 19.46
C ASN A 28 -21.67 -1.34 19.86
N ARG A 29 -21.32 -0.47 20.81
CA ARG A 29 -22.08 0.73 21.19
C ARG A 29 -21.11 1.90 21.27
N VAL A 30 -21.53 3.09 20.86
CA VAL A 30 -20.74 4.31 21.02
C VAL A 30 -21.13 4.94 22.35
N ILE A 31 -20.14 5.27 23.19
CA ILE A 31 -20.37 6.01 24.43
C ILE A 31 -20.46 7.49 24.09
N THR A 32 -21.55 8.14 24.48
CA THR A 32 -21.78 9.57 24.27
C THR A 32 -22.02 10.28 25.59
N ALA A 33 -22.11 11.62 25.58
CA ALA A 33 -22.46 12.41 26.77
C ALA A 33 -23.86 12.06 27.33
N HIS A 34 -24.73 11.42 26.54
CA HIS A 34 -26.07 11.01 26.95
C HIS A 34 -26.17 9.50 27.27
N GLY A 35 -25.03 8.81 27.39
CA GLY A 35 -24.96 7.37 27.59
C GLY A 35 -24.64 6.59 26.30
N PRO A 36 -24.69 5.25 26.34
CA PRO A 36 -24.37 4.41 25.21
C PRO A 36 -25.49 4.43 24.14
N THR A 37 -25.10 4.42 22.86
CA THR A 37 -26.05 4.26 21.75
C THR A 37 -26.71 2.87 21.77
N LEU A 38 -27.75 2.71 20.95
CA LEU A 38 -28.25 1.39 20.59
C LEU A 38 -27.11 0.54 19.98
N PRO A 39 -27.10 -0.79 20.24
CA PRO A 39 -26.10 -1.68 19.70
C PRO A 39 -26.21 -1.75 18.18
N TYR A 40 -25.05 -1.79 17.51
CA TYR A 40 -24.96 -2.03 16.07
C TYR A 40 -23.97 -3.16 15.79
N ARG A 41 -24.26 -3.94 14.75
CA ARG A 41 -23.38 -5.02 14.32
C ARG A 41 -22.21 -4.47 13.52
N VAL A 42 -20.99 -4.78 13.94
CA VAL A 42 -19.78 -4.45 13.20
C VAL A 42 -19.68 -5.38 11.99
N ARG A 43 -19.70 -4.80 10.79
CA ARG A 43 -19.63 -5.57 9.54
C ARG A 43 -18.19 -5.91 9.14
N ILE A 44 -17.33 -4.90 9.14
CA ILE A 44 -15.92 -4.98 8.77
C ILE A 44 -15.17 -3.87 9.51
N GLY A 45 -13.90 -4.09 9.80
CA GLY A 45 -13.03 -3.10 10.41
C GLY A 45 -12.11 -3.71 11.46
N ILE A 46 -10.91 -3.15 11.53
CA ILE A 46 -9.96 -3.32 12.61
C ILE A 46 -10.19 -2.15 13.58
N ASP A 47 -10.25 -2.43 14.88
CA ASP A 47 -10.51 -1.41 15.88
C ASP A 47 -9.30 -0.50 16.08
N GLN A 48 -9.51 0.81 16.01
CA GLN A 48 -8.45 1.77 16.31
C GLN A 48 -8.18 1.77 17.83
N GLY A 49 -6.90 1.79 18.19
CA GLY A 49 -6.45 1.82 19.60
C GLY A 49 -6.25 0.45 20.25
N GLU A 50 -6.67 -0.63 19.59
CA GLU A 50 -6.39 -1.99 20.08
C GLU A 50 -4.92 -2.38 19.85
N VAL A 51 -4.32 -3.05 20.84
CA VAL A 51 -2.89 -3.43 20.83
C VAL A 51 -2.52 -4.31 19.62
N ILE A 52 -3.46 -5.13 19.15
CA ILE A 52 -3.24 -6.07 18.06
C ILE A 52 -3.46 -5.46 16.67
N SER A 53 -4.11 -4.30 16.59
CA SER A 53 -4.51 -3.68 15.32
C SER A 53 -3.35 -3.35 14.38
N PRO A 54 -2.21 -2.81 14.86
CA PRO A 54 -1.04 -2.59 14.01
C PRO A 54 -0.52 -3.89 13.36
N LEU A 55 -0.50 -4.99 14.11
CA LEU A 55 -0.07 -6.28 13.59
C LEU A 55 -1.05 -6.81 12.54
N LEU A 56 -2.35 -6.70 12.79
CA LEU A 56 -3.37 -7.10 11.81
C LEU A 56 -3.23 -6.30 10.53
N TRP A 57 -2.96 -5.00 10.62
CA TRP A 57 -2.74 -4.16 9.45
C TRP A 57 -1.59 -4.69 8.57
N VAL A 58 -0.45 -5.03 9.18
CA VAL A 58 0.69 -5.63 8.46
C VAL A 58 0.29 -6.96 7.81
N ILE A 59 -0.42 -7.83 8.53
CA ILE A 59 -0.88 -9.13 8.01
C ILE A 59 -1.82 -8.95 6.81
N TYR A 60 -2.73 -7.98 6.88
CA TYR A 60 -3.68 -7.69 5.80
C TYR A 60 -2.98 -7.15 4.56
N LEU A 61 -1.97 -6.31 4.73
CA LEU A 61 -1.30 -5.62 3.62
C LEU A 61 -0.20 -6.47 2.97
N ASP A 62 0.39 -7.41 3.69
CA ASP A 62 1.48 -8.28 3.20
C ASP A 62 1.20 -8.96 1.84
N PRO A 63 0.00 -9.47 1.52
CA PRO A 63 -0.31 -9.99 0.19
C PRO A 63 -0.19 -8.95 -0.93
N LEU A 64 -0.59 -7.69 -0.68
CA LEU A 64 -0.40 -6.60 -1.65
C LEU A 64 1.09 -6.34 -1.85
N LEU A 65 1.85 -6.19 -0.76
CA LEU A 65 3.29 -5.92 -0.84
C LEU A 65 4.05 -7.03 -1.57
N THR A 66 3.63 -8.27 -1.37
CA THR A 66 4.20 -9.42 -2.07
C THR A 66 3.86 -9.41 -3.55
N ALA A 67 2.61 -9.13 -3.93
CA ALA A 67 2.22 -9.02 -5.32
C ALA A 67 2.99 -7.90 -6.02
N LEU A 68 3.05 -6.71 -5.40
CA LEU A 68 3.82 -5.58 -5.91
C LEU A 68 5.30 -5.92 -6.05
N LYS A 69 5.90 -6.65 -5.11
CA LYS A 69 7.31 -7.05 -5.19
C LYS A 69 7.59 -8.01 -6.37
N ASN A 70 6.65 -8.90 -6.67
CA ASN A 70 6.81 -9.92 -7.70
C ASN A 70 6.47 -9.39 -9.11
N GLU A 71 5.48 -8.50 -9.21
CA GLU A 71 4.94 -7.96 -10.47
C GLU A 71 5.47 -6.54 -10.77
N LYS A 72 6.50 -6.08 -10.06
CA LYS A 72 7.07 -4.74 -10.27
C LYS A 72 7.55 -4.59 -11.72
N LYS A 73 7.17 -3.48 -12.34
CA LYS A 73 7.71 -3.01 -13.62
C LYS A 73 8.51 -1.74 -13.38
N ASP A 74 9.71 -1.68 -13.94
CA ASP A 74 10.64 -0.55 -13.82
C ASP A 74 10.84 -0.06 -12.38
N PRO A 75 11.30 -0.94 -11.46
CA PRO A 75 11.55 -0.54 -10.08
C PRO A 75 12.67 0.49 -9.98
N TYR A 76 12.68 1.26 -8.90
CA TYR A 76 13.80 2.14 -8.60
C TYR A 76 15.00 1.33 -8.13
N CYS A 77 16.10 1.45 -8.86
CA CYS A 77 17.34 0.73 -8.58
C CYS A 77 18.29 1.61 -7.76
N LEU A 78 18.53 1.23 -6.50
CA LEU A 78 19.55 1.83 -5.66
C LEU A 78 20.85 1.04 -5.82
N VAL A 79 21.88 1.70 -6.36
CA VAL A 79 23.19 1.11 -6.64
C VAL A 79 24.20 1.63 -5.61
N SER A 80 24.87 0.72 -4.89
CA SER A 80 25.96 1.11 -3.98
C SER A 80 27.24 1.40 -4.78
N PRO A 81 27.81 2.62 -4.69
CA PRO A 81 29.06 2.94 -5.36
C PRO A 81 30.29 2.27 -4.72
N ILE A 82 30.17 1.69 -3.52
CA ILE A 82 31.31 1.15 -2.75
C ILE A 82 31.50 -0.37 -2.98
N ALA A 83 30.46 -1.08 -3.42
CA ALA A 83 30.51 -2.54 -3.58
C ALA A 83 31.41 -3.01 -4.74
N SER A 84 31.70 -2.13 -5.71
CA SER A 84 32.56 -2.45 -6.85
C SER A 84 34.06 -2.52 -6.51
N ASP A 85 34.51 -1.83 -5.47
CA ASP A 85 35.95 -1.67 -5.19
C ASP A 85 36.53 -2.72 -4.25
N ILE A 86 35.69 -3.53 -3.57
CA ILE A 86 36.16 -4.52 -2.57
C ILE A 86 36.21 -5.94 -3.14
N VAL A 87 35.43 -6.26 -4.18
CA VAL A 87 35.34 -7.64 -4.70
C VAL A 87 36.09 -7.78 -6.02
N SER A 88 37.40 -7.97 -5.91
CA SER A 88 38.19 -8.56 -7.00
C SER A 88 37.80 -10.04 -7.19
N SER A 89 37.69 -10.44 -8.46
CA SER A 89 37.51 -11.79 -9.00
C SER A 89 36.06 -12.29 -9.20
N ASN A 90 35.67 -12.28 -10.48
CA ASN A 90 34.72 -13.13 -11.18
C ASN A 90 33.26 -13.17 -10.68
N SER A 91 32.40 -12.45 -11.44
CA SER A 91 30.93 -12.51 -11.49
C SER A 91 30.13 -11.87 -10.34
N CYS A 92 30.46 -10.66 -9.92
CA CYS A 92 29.53 -9.86 -9.11
C CYS A 92 28.83 -8.82 -9.99
N SER A 93 27.55 -9.03 -10.28
CA SER A 93 26.66 -7.93 -10.63
C SER A 93 26.71 -6.89 -9.50
N PRO A 94 26.61 -5.59 -9.80
CA PRO A 94 26.49 -4.58 -8.75
C PRO A 94 25.35 -4.99 -7.78
N ASP A 95 25.54 -4.78 -6.48
CA ASP A 95 24.48 -5.01 -5.51
C ASP A 95 23.41 -3.93 -5.71
N VAL A 96 22.37 -4.29 -6.46
CA VAL A 96 21.26 -3.40 -6.82
C VAL A 96 20.08 -3.73 -5.93
N LEU A 97 19.73 -2.78 -5.06
CA LEU A 97 18.49 -2.86 -4.29
C LEU A 97 17.35 -2.25 -5.10
N GLU A 98 16.42 -3.10 -5.52
CA GLU A 98 15.21 -2.67 -6.23
C GLU A 98 14.09 -2.30 -5.24
N ILE A 99 13.61 -1.07 -5.33
CA ILE A 99 12.56 -0.50 -4.47
C ILE A 99 11.37 -0.12 -5.36
N ASN A 100 10.17 -0.57 -5.00
CA ASN A 100 8.94 -0.26 -5.73
C ASN A 100 7.81 0.28 -4.85
N ASN A 101 7.93 0.12 -3.53
CA ASN A 101 6.97 0.67 -2.58
C ASN A 101 7.64 0.91 -1.22
N LEU A 102 7.07 1.84 -0.46
CA LEU A 102 7.40 2.13 0.92
C LEU A 102 6.09 2.32 1.67
N VAL A 103 5.92 1.66 2.82
CA VAL A 103 4.62 1.59 3.49
C VAL A 103 4.77 1.72 4.99
N PHE A 104 3.88 2.52 5.59
CA PHE A 104 3.75 2.67 7.03
C PHE A 104 2.27 2.77 7.39
N MET A 105 1.72 1.71 8.00
CA MET A 105 0.28 1.60 8.24
C MET A 105 -0.52 1.90 6.96
N ASP A 106 -1.49 2.80 7.00
CA ASP A 106 -2.35 3.16 5.87
C ASP A 106 -1.68 4.07 4.84
N ASP A 107 -0.51 4.64 5.15
CA ASP A 107 0.27 5.43 4.19
C ASP A 107 1.17 4.52 3.34
N SER A 108 0.97 4.59 2.03
CA SER A 108 1.76 3.87 1.04
C SER A 108 2.30 4.81 -0.03
N THR A 109 3.59 4.72 -0.32
CA THR A 109 4.26 5.38 -1.43
C THR A 109 4.67 4.33 -2.46
N LEU A 110 4.13 4.42 -3.68
CA LEU A 110 4.59 3.62 -4.82
C LEU A 110 5.74 4.36 -5.52
N ILE A 111 6.72 3.60 -6.00
CA ILE A 111 7.92 4.13 -6.65
C ILE A 111 8.14 3.36 -7.95
N SER A 112 8.19 4.09 -9.07
CA SER A 112 8.45 3.55 -10.41
C SER A 112 9.38 4.50 -11.16
N SER A 113 10.25 3.93 -11.99
CA SER A 113 11.07 4.69 -12.94
C SER A 113 10.32 5.06 -14.22
N SER A 114 9.14 4.48 -14.46
CA SER A 114 8.31 4.79 -15.62
C SER A 114 6.83 5.03 -15.25
N LYS A 115 6.14 5.80 -16.11
CA LYS A 115 4.69 6.00 -15.98
C LYS A 115 3.93 4.68 -16.13
N GLU A 116 4.32 3.85 -17.09
CA GLU A 116 3.69 2.56 -17.36
C GLU A 116 3.85 1.58 -16.18
N GLY A 117 5.02 1.56 -15.55
CA GLY A 117 5.24 0.80 -14.31
C GLY A 117 4.36 1.29 -13.15
N MET A 118 4.17 2.61 -13.04
CA MET A 118 3.25 3.19 -12.05
C MET A 118 1.79 2.81 -12.33
N GLU A 119 1.34 2.91 -13.58
CA GLU A 119 -0.01 2.50 -14.01
C GLU A 119 -0.26 1.01 -13.70
N HIS A 120 0.73 0.16 -13.91
CA HIS A 120 0.65 -1.26 -13.60
C HIS A 120 0.51 -1.51 -12.09
N MET A 121 1.37 -0.91 -11.27
CA MET A 121 1.29 -1.05 -9.81
C MET A 121 0.01 -0.46 -9.21
N LEU A 122 -0.47 0.66 -9.74
CA LEU A 122 -1.77 1.23 -9.36
C LEU A 122 -2.91 0.28 -9.70
N SER A 123 -2.85 -0.41 -10.85
CA SER A 123 -3.86 -1.40 -11.24
C SER A 123 -3.92 -2.57 -10.25
N ILE A 124 -2.75 -3.13 -9.86
CA ILE A 124 -2.66 -4.19 -8.85
C ILE A 124 -3.25 -3.71 -7.51
N THR A 125 -2.94 -2.48 -7.14
CA THR A 125 -3.36 -1.87 -5.87
C THR A 125 -4.88 -1.67 -5.82
N GLU A 126 -5.50 -1.16 -6.88
CA GLU A 126 -6.96 -0.99 -6.97
C GLU A 126 -7.71 -2.33 -6.96
N GLU A 127 -7.20 -3.35 -7.66
CA GLU A 127 -7.76 -4.70 -7.60
C GLU A 127 -7.72 -5.27 -6.18
N PHE A 128 -6.58 -5.12 -5.51
CA PHE A 128 -6.41 -5.54 -4.13
C PHE A 128 -7.38 -4.84 -3.19
N TYR A 129 -7.58 -3.53 -3.35
CA TYR A 129 -8.50 -2.78 -2.51
C TYR A 129 -9.94 -3.25 -2.65
N ARG A 130 -10.39 -3.51 -3.89
CA ARG A 130 -11.72 -4.07 -4.12
C ARG A 130 -11.86 -5.48 -3.54
N LEU A 131 -10.85 -6.34 -3.68
CA LEU A 131 -10.85 -7.68 -3.09
C LEU A 131 -10.95 -7.66 -1.55
N ASN A 132 -10.39 -6.65 -0.91
CA ASN A 132 -10.37 -6.52 0.55
C ASN A 132 -11.50 -5.64 1.11
N ASN A 133 -12.39 -5.11 0.28
CA ASN A 133 -13.38 -4.10 0.67
C ASN A 133 -12.74 -2.88 1.36
N THR A 134 -11.56 -2.48 0.90
CA THR A 134 -10.89 -1.24 1.30
C THR A 134 -10.97 -0.24 0.16
N LEU A 135 -10.78 1.05 0.47
CA LEU A 135 -10.80 2.11 -0.54
C LEU A 135 -9.61 3.04 -0.28
N ALA A 136 -8.90 3.40 -1.35
CA ALA A 136 -7.96 4.50 -1.30
C ALA A 136 -8.68 5.84 -1.40
N ASN A 137 -8.14 6.83 -0.69
CA ASN A 137 -8.59 8.21 -0.84
C ASN A 137 -7.76 8.90 -1.93
N HIS A 138 -8.22 8.83 -3.18
CA HIS A 138 -7.52 9.43 -4.32
C HIS A 138 -7.31 10.95 -4.19
N ASN A 139 -8.15 11.65 -3.40
CA ASN A 139 -7.97 13.09 -3.15
C ASN A 139 -6.71 13.40 -2.32
N LYS A 140 -6.16 12.41 -1.62
CA LYS A 140 -4.93 12.55 -0.85
C LYS A 140 -3.68 12.13 -1.63
N TYR A 141 -3.82 11.68 -2.87
CA TYR A 141 -2.67 11.27 -3.67
C TYR A 141 -1.83 12.49 -4.02
N ALA A 142 -0.51 12.35 -3.86
CA ALA A 142 0.48 13.32 -4.26
C ALA A 142 1.50 12.63 -5.18
N LEU A 143 1.95 13.34 -6.21
CA LEU A 143 2.93 12.82 -7.17
C LEU A 143 4.21 13.64 -7.13
N ALA A 144 5.30 13.03 -6.67
CA ALA A 144 6.65 13.54 -6.85
C ALA A 144 7.25 12.94 -8.13
N THR A 145 7.73 13.77 -9.05
CA THR A 145 8.31 13.31 -10.31
C THR A 145 9.43 14.24 -10.78
N ASN A 146 10.45 13.66 -11.42
CA ASN A 146 11.52 14.37 -12.10
C ASN A 146 11.21 14.67 -13.58
N ALA A 147 10.10 14.14 -14.12
CA ALA A 147 9.74 14.30 -15.53
C ALA A 147 9.22 15.70 -15.88
N VAL A 148 8.69 16.43 -14.89
CA VAL A 148 8.16 17.79 -15.09
C VAL A 148 9.26 18.79 -14.78
N ALA A 149 10.02 19.19 -15.81
CA ALA A 149 11.22 20.03 -15.69
C ALA A 149 10.96 21.50 -15.30
N THR A 150 9.71 21.98 -15.39
CA THR A 150 9.36 23.39 -15.18
C THR A 150 8.15 23.55 -14.25
N SER A 151 8.24 24.44 -13.26
CA SER A 151 7.16 24.72 -12.28
C SER A 151 5.84 25.20 -12.87
N ARG A 152 5.79 25.46 -14.18
CA ARG A 152 4.62 25.94 -14.92
C ARG A 152 3.73 24.81 -15.46
N ASP A 153 4.20 23.56 -15.49
CA ASP A 153 3.45 22.40 -16.01
C ASP A 153 2.89 21.49 -14.90
N LEU A 154 2.26 22.09 -13.88
CA LEU A 154 1.56 21.35 -12.82
C LEU A 154 0.18 20.85 -13.26
N SER A 155 0.02 20.50 -14.54
CA SER A 155 -1.24 19.94 -15.02
C SER A 155 -1.46 18.54 -14.42
N PRO A 156 -2.70 18.15 -14.08
CA PRO A 156 -2.98 16.82 -13.56
C PRO A 156 -2.54 15.73 -14.54
N ILE A 157 -1.69 14.82 -14.07
CA ILE A 157 -1.24 13.66 -14.84
C ILE A 157 -2.26 12.55 -14.66
N ALA A 158 -2.77 12.05 -15.79
CA ALA A 158 -3.66 10.90 -15.85
C ALA A 158 -2.87 9.59 -15.93
N PHE A 159 -3.07 8.71 -14.95
CA PHE A 159 -2.65 7.31 -14.98
C PHE A 159 -3.81 6.46 -15.46
N ASN A 160 -3.63 5.75 -16.57
CA ASN A 160 -4.64 4.86 -17.14
C ASN A 160 -4.43 3.44 -16.60
N LEU A 161 -5.42 2.94 -15.88
CA LEU A 161 -5.32 1.63 -15.22
C LEU A 161 -5.90 0.55 -16.12
N MET A 162 -5.37 -0.67 -15.97
CA MET A 162 -5.95 -1.85 -16.59
C MET A 162 -7.27 -2.18 -15.88
N THR A 163 -8.36 -2.19 -16.63
CA THR A 163 -9.68 -2.56 -16.12
C THR A 163 -9.81 -4.07 -16.03
N SER A 164 -10.44 -4.54 -14.95
CA SER A 164 -10.78 -5.95 -14.76
C SER A 164 -12.12 -6.06 -14.03
N SER A 165 -12.62 -7.28 -13.82
CA SER A 165 -13.78 -7.49 -12.94
C SER A 165 -13.54 -6.98 -11.51
N LEU A 166 -12.27 -6.86 -11.13
CA LEU A 166 -11.80 -6.41 -9.82
C LEU A 166 -11.29 -4.95 -9.82
N ASN A 167 -11.25 -4.28 -10.97
CA ASN A 167 -10.89 -2.87 -11.04
C ASN A 167 -11.79 -2.12 -12.04
N THR A 168 -12.71 -1.31 -11.51
CA THR A 168 -13.56 -0.40 -12.29
C THR A 168 -12.98 1.01 -12.41
N THR A 169 -11.90 1.31 -11.68
CA THR A 169 -11.19 2.59 -11.75
C THR A 169 -10.37 2.60 -13.03
N THR A 170 -10.85 3.30 -14.06
CA THR A 170 -10.17 3.39 -15.37
C THR A 170 -9.02 4.38 -15.36
N ASN A 171 -9.12 5.43 -14.54
CA ASN A 171 -8.17 6.53 -14.55
C ASN A 171 -8.03 7.15 -13.16
N ILE A 172 -6.79 7.42 -12.76
CA ILE A 172 -6.46 8.20 -11.57
C ILE A 172 -5.70 9.44 -12.04
N LYS A 173 -6.22 10.63 -11.69
CA LYS A 173 -5.56 11.92 -11.99
C LYS A 173 -4.88 12.43 -10.73
N VAL A 174 -3.58 12.68 -10.83
CA VAL A 174 -2.79 13.23 -9.71
C VAL A 174 -2.05 14.47 -10.19
N THR A 175 -2.16 15.54 -9.42
CA THR A 175 -1.41 16.77 -9.68
C THR A 175 0.02 16.60 -9.13
N PRO A 176 1.06 16.79 -9.96
CA PRO A 176 2.44 16.79 -9.49
C PRO A 176 2.67 17.85 -8.43
N ILE A 177 3.54 17.57 -7.46
CA ILE A 177 4.03 18.58 -6.52
C ILE A 177 5.20 19.37 -7.14
N PRO A 178 5.31 20.68 -6.90
CA PRO A 178 6.47 21.46 -7.35
C PRO A 178 7.79 20.94 -6.77
N MET A 179 8.88 20.99 -7.53
CA MET A 179 10.21 20.55 -7.04
C MET A 179 10.69 21.29 -5.77
N SER A 180 10.27 22.54 -5.59
CA SER A 180 10.62 23.35 -4.41
C SER A 180 9.68 23.13 -3.22
N SER A 181 8.66 22.28 -3.35
CA SER A 181 7.70 22.00 -2.29
C SER A 181 8.15 20.79 -1.46
N SER A 182 7.78 20.81 -0.18
CA SER A 182 7.89 19.63 0.68
C SER A 182 6.56 18.89 0.68
N PHE A 183 6.63 17.58 0.86
CA PHE A 183 5.45 16.75 1.10
C PHE A 183 5.77 15.75 2.20
N ARG A 184 4.73 15.24 2.84
CA ARG A 184 4.85 14.19 3.84
C ARG A 184 4.90 12.85 3.15
N PHE A 185 5.96 12.10 3.40
CA PHE A 185 6.26 10.85 2.71
C PHE A 185 5.60 9.61 3.37
N LEU A 186 5.60 9.51 4.71
CA LEU A 186 4.94 8.46 5.49
C LEU A 186 4.56 8.97 6.90
N GLY A 187 3.40 8.58 7.44
CA GLY A 187 3.03 8.72 8.84
C GLY A 187 2.23 9.98 9.22
N VAL A 188 1.90 10.07 10.52
CA VAL A 188 1.13 11.17 11.15
C VAL A 188 2.05 12.24 11.72
#